data_AF-A0A3M1FXG4-F1
#
_entry.id   AF-A0A3M1FXG4-F1
#
_cell.length_a   1.000
_cell.length_b   1.000
_cell.length_c   1.000
_cell.angle_alpha   90.00
_cell.angle_beta   90.00
_cell.angle_gamma   90.00
#
_symmetry.space_group_name_H-M   'P 1'
#
loop_
_entity.id
_entity.type
_entity.pdbx_description
1 polymer ?
#
loop_
_entity_poly.entity_id
_entity_poly.type
_entity_poly.pdbx_seq_one_letter_code
_entity_poly.pdbx_strand_id
1 'polypeptide(L)'
;MKTKLNALQSRTLALLQELARDPDLAEADPATGDVRLTALPHAHGDHVHIGARVVSSRHASGLDNANVWAALARKGLVGAGYPFELVITAAGLAFDTGLRGGLTAPTDH
;
A
#
# COMPACT_ATOMS: atom_id res chain seq x y z
N MET A 1 -10.08 -0.23 20.49
CA MET A 1 -9.60 -1.60 20.18
C MET A 1 -8.73 -1.51 18.94
N LYS A 2 -7.44 -1.92 18.96
CA LYS A 2 -6.54 -1.81 17.80
C LYS A 2 -7.03 -2.78 16.70
N THR A 3 -7.29 -2.27 15.50
CA THR A 3 -7.75 -3.08 14.38
C THR A 3 -6.70 -4.14 14.01
N LYS A 4 -7.04 -5.43 14.08
CA LYS A 4 -6.12 -6.52 13.70
C LYS A 4 -6.15 -6.73 12.18
N LEU A 5 -4.96 -6.78 11.58
CA LEU A 5 -4.74 -7.15 10.17
C LEU A 5 -4.18 -8.58 10.09
N ASN A 6 -4.53 -9.31 9.04
CA ASN A 6 -3.81 -10.55 8.72
C ASN A 6 -2.49 -10.24 7.99
N ALA A 7 -1.67 -11.26 7.76
CA ALA A 7 -0.34 -11.07 7.15
C ALA A 7 -0.40 -10.49 5.73
N LEU A 8 -1.42 -10.80 4.93
CA LEU A 8 -1.57 -10.26 3.58
C LEU A 8 -1.99 -8.79 3.65
N GLN A 9 -3.00 -8.46 4.46
CA GLN A 9 -3.46 -7.07 4.68
C GLN A 9 -2.34 -6.17 5.22
N SER A 10 -1.53 -6.67 6.17
CA SER A 10 -0.41 -5.92 6.74
C SER A 10 0.66 -5.62 5.69
N ARG A 11 0.99 -6.61 4.86
CA ARG A 11 1.93 -6.43 3.75
C ARG A 11 1.41 -5.45 2.72
N THR A 12 0.16 -5.61 2.26
CA THR A 12 -0.46 -4.69 1.31
C THR A 12 -0.46 -3.27 1.83
N LEU A 13 -0.91 -3.05 3.08
CA LEU A 13 -0.95 -1.70 3.65
C LEU A 13 0.46 -1.09 3.75
N ALA A 14 1.46 -1.88 4.11
CA ALA A 14 2.84 -1.41 4.15
C ALA A 14 3.38 -1.03 2.76
N LEU A 15 3.04 -1.80 1.71
CA LEU A 15 3.40 -1.44 0.33
C LEU A 15 2.71 -0.15 -0.14
N LEU A 16 1.42 0.02 0.18
CA LEU A 16 0.70 1.27 -0.11
C LEU A 16 1.31 2.47 0.64
N GLN A 17 1.75 2.28 1.89
CA GLN A 17 2.46 3.31 2.66
C GLN A 17 3.80 3.71 2.04
N GLU A 18 4.53 2.77 1.42
CA GLU A 18 5.76 3.10 0.68
C GLU A 18 5.44 3.84 -0.62
N LEU A 19 4.44 3.39 -1.39
CA LEU A 19 3.99 4.09 -2.60
C LEU A 19 3.53 5.52 -2.30
N ALA A 20 2.86 5.75 -1.17
CA ALA A 20 2.40 7.07 -0.74
C ALA A 20 3.54 8.06 -0.42
N ARG A 21 4.81 7.61 -0.35
CA ARG A 21 5.98 8.47 -0.17
C ARG A 21 6.62 8.89 -1.49
N ASP A 22 6.21 8.28 -2.59
CA ASP A 22 6.73 8.59 -3.92
C ASP A 22 5.94 9.76 -4.52
N PRO A 23 6.55 10.96 -4.65
CA PRO A 23 5.85 12.14 -5.14
C PRO A 23 5.39 12.02 -6.59
N ASP A 24 5.94 11.09 -7.38
CA ASP A 24 5.53 10.87 -8.76
C ASP A 24 4.27 9.99 -8.85
N LEU A 25 3.99 9.20 -7.80
CA LEU A 25 2.88 8.25 -7.74
C LEU A 25 1.79 8.63 -6.73
N ALA A 26 2.00 9.70 -5.95
CA ALA A 26 1.15 10.04 -4.83
C ALA A 26 0.83 11.54 -4.76
N GLU A 27 -0.43 11.85 -4.51
CA GLU A 27 -0.95 13.20 -4.30
C GLU A 27 -1.63 13.27 -2.93
N ALA A 28 -1.06 14.05 -2.02
CA ALA A 28 -1.62 14.27 -0.69
C ALA A 28 -2.74 15.31 -0.72
N ASP A 29 -3.86 15.01 -0.06
CA ASP A 29 -4.90 15.99 0.21
C ASP A 29 -4.58 16.74 1.52
N PRO A 30 -4.28 18.05 1.47
CA PRO A 30 -3.91 18.81 2.65
C PRO A 30 -5.07 19.03 3.64
N ALA A 31 -6.33 18.89 3.21
CA ALA A 31 -7.49 19.08 4.07
C ALA A 31 -7.77 17.85 4.96
N THR A 32 -7.51 16.65 4.43
CA THR A 32 -7.84 15.38 5.09
C THR A 32 -6.60 14.65 5.60
N GLY A 33 -5.44 14.87 4.98
CA GLY A 33 -4.22 14.08 5.20
C GLY A 33 -4.26 12.71 4.51
N ASP A 34 -5.28 12.44 3.70
CA ASP A 34 -5.34 11.26 2.85
C ASP A 34 -4.38 11.41 1.67
N VAL A 35 -3.96 10.29 1.11
CA VAL A 35 -3.11 10.26 -0.08
C VAL A 35 -3.78 9.45 -1.17
N ARG A 36 -3.90 10.06 -2.35
CA ARG A 36 -4.35 9.42 -3.58
C ARG A 36 -3.14 8.90 -4.35
N LEU A 37 -3.13 7.61 -4.67
CA LEU A 37 -2.17 7.02 -5.59
C LEU A 37 -2.69 7.16 -7.02
N THR A 38 -1.80 7.47 -7.95
CA THR A 38 -2.14 7.64 -9.37
C THR A 38 -2.20 6.30 -10.11
N ALA A 39 -1.43 5.32 -9.66
CA ALA A 39 -1.44 3.95 -10.17
C ALA A 39 -0.89 2.95 -9.13
N LEU A 40 -1.22 1.67 -9.31
CA LEU A 40 -0.50 0.57 -8.66
C LEU A 40 0.59 0.03 -9.60
N PRO A 41 1.78 -0.32 -9.10
CA PRO A 41 2.80 -0.92 -9.91
C PRO A 41 2.40 -2.33 -10.33
N HIS A 42 2.73 -2.68 -11.56
CA HIS A 42 2.52 -4.02 -12.07
C HIS A 42 3.72 -4.92 -11.80
N ALA A 43 3.48 -6.22 -11.62
CA ALA A 43 4.56 -7.18 -11.48
C ALA A 43 5.26 -7.43 -12.82
N HIS A 44 6.58 -7.47 -12.79
CA HIS A 44 7.43 -7.88 -13.90
C HIS A 44 8.09 -9.21 -13.52
N GLY A 45 7.48 -10.33 -13.92
CA GLY A 45 7.95 -11.66 -13.54
C GLY A 45 7.77 -11.94 -12.05
N ASP A 46 8.87 -12.16 -11.32
CA ASP A 46 8.87 -12.54 -9.91
C ASP A 46 9.01 -11.35 -8.94
N HIS A 47 9.07 -10.12 -9.44
CA HIS A 47 9.22 -8.92 -8.64
C HIS A 47 8.33 -7.74 -9.09
N VAL A 48 8.22 -6.75 -8.22
CA VAL A 48 7.44 -5.51 -8.37
C VAL A 48 8.30 -4.36 -7.90
N HIS A 49 8.35 -3.28 -8.68
CA HIS A 49 8.98 -2.03 -8.27
C HIS A 49 7.99 -1.20 -7.43
N ILE A 50 8.43 -0.78 -6.26
CA ILE A 50 7.66 0.02 -5.30
C ILE A 50 8.53 1.24 -4.96
N GLY A 51 8.31 2.35 -5.66
CA GLY A 51 9.24 3.48 -5.65
C GLY A 51 10.67 3.03 -5.97
N ALA A 52 11.64 3.40 -5.13
CA ALA A 52 13.05 3.03 -5.27
C ALA A 52 13.41 1.60 -4.78
N ARG A 53 12.44 0.71 -4.59
CA ARG A 53 12.65 -0.61 -3.96
C ARG A 53 12.04 -1.73 -4.79
N VAL A 54 12.61 -2.94 -4.65
CA VAL A 54 12.10 -4.16 -5.31
C VAL A 54 11.49 -5.10 -4.28
N VAL A 55 10.31 -5.62 -4.59
CA VAL A 55 9.55 -6.55 -3.75
C VAL A 55 9.18 -7.78 -4.55
N SER A 56 9.33 -8.98 -4.00
CA SER A 56 8.88 -10.19 -4.68
C SER A 56 7.38 -10.14 -4.96
N SER A 57 6.93 -10.58 -6.13
CA SER A 57 5.51 -10.58 -6.55
C SER A 57 4.60 -11.31 -5.56
N ARG A 58 5.08 -12.38 -4.92
CA ARG A 58 4.37 -13.09 -3.82
C ARG A 58 4.02 -12.20 -2.62
N HIS A 59 4.81 -11.16 -2.36
CA HIS A 59 4.58 -10.21 -1.27
C HIS A 59 3.64 -9.07 -1.69
N ALA A 60 3.56 -8.78 -2.99
CA ALA A 60 2.74 -7.73 -3.59
C ALA A 60 1.37 -8.22 -4.09
N SER A 61 1.09 -9.53 -4.06
CA SER A 61 -0.17 -10.12 -4.55
C SER A 61 -1.46 -9.55 -3.94
N GLY A 62 -1.37 -8.86 -2.81
CA GLY A 62 -2.49 -8.17 -2.22
C GLY A 62 -2.83 -6.82 -2.85
N LEU A 63 -1.97 -6.25 -3.71
CA LEU A 63 -2.23 -5.01 -4.46
C LEU A 63 -3.37 -5.22 -5.48
N ASP A 64 -3.39 -6.38 -6.15
CA ASP A 64 -4.43 -6.74 -7.13
C ASP A 64 -5.65 -7.45 -6.51
N ASN A 65 -5.67 -7.64 -5.19
CA ASN A 65 -6.69 -8.45 -4.51
C ASN A 65 -7.82 -7.60 -3.93
N ALA A 66 -8.97 -7.57 -4.62
CA ALA A 66 -10.15 -6.81 -4.22
C ALA A 66 -10.65 -7.13 -2.78
N ASN A 67 -10.49 -8.37 -2.31
CA ASN A 67 -10.89 -8.75 -0.95
C ASN A 67 -10.01 -8.10 0.12
N VAL A 68 -8.73 -7.87 -0.18
CA VAL A 68 -7.81 -7.17 0.71
C VAL A 68 -8.20 -5.70 0.81
N TRP A 69 -8.45 -5.04 -0.34
CA TRP A 69 -8.93 -3.67 -0.39
C TRP A 69 -10.24 -3.48 0.37
N ALA A 70 -11.24 -4.33 0.11
CA ALA A 70 -12.52 -4.28 0.82
C ALA A 70 -12.35 -4.45 2.35
N ALA A 71 -11.43 -5.33 2.77
CA ALA A 71 -11.16 -5.53 4.19
C ALA A 71 -10.44 -4.33 4.84
N LEU A 72 -9.51 -3.70 4.15
CA LEU A 72 -8.84 -2.47 4.61
C LEU A 72 -9.80 -1.27 4.63
N ALA A 73 -10.71 -1.18 3.66
CA ALA A 73 -11.71 -0.11 3.58
C ALA A 73 -12.73 -0.20 4.74
N ARG A 74 -13.24 -1.40 5.04
CA ARG A 74 -14.09 -1.63 6.23
C ARG A 74 -13.40 -1.28 7.55
N LYS A 75 -12.07 -1.20 7.55
CA LYS A 75 -11.23 -0.84 8.70
C LYS A 75 -10.85 0.65 8.71
N GLY A 76 -11.27 1.41 7.70
CA GLY A 76 -10.96 2.84 7.55
C GLY A 76 -9.51 3.14 7.18
N LEU A 77 -8.75 2.16 6.67
CA LEU A 77 -7.32 2.32 6.35
C LEU A 77 -7.07 2.70 4.89
N VAL A 78 -8.04 2.45 4.02
CA VAL A 78 -8.04 2.85 2.61
C VAL A 78 -9.44 3.30 2.22
N GLY A 79 -9.56 4.00 1.10
CA GLY A 79 -10.86 4.35 0.50
C GLY A 79 -11.61 3.12 -0.02
N ALA A 80 -12.93 3.25 -0.16
CA ALA A 80 -13.80 2.18 -0.67
C ALA A 80 -13.89 2.12 -2.21
N GLY A 81 -13.22 3.04 -2.93
CA GLY A 81 -13.36 3.21 -4.38
C GLY A 81 -12.50 2.28 -5.24
N TYR A 82 -11.68 1.39 -4.67
CA TYR A 82 -10.90 0.43 -5.46
C TYR A 82 -11.80 -0.41 -6.38
N PRO A 83 -11.45 -0.63 -7.67
CA PRO A 83 -10.18 -0.28 -8.31
C PRO A 83 -10.13 1.11 -8.97
N PHE A 84 -11.19 1.90 -8.91
CA PHE A 84 -11.29 3.19 -9.61
C PHE A 84 -10.61 4.33 -8.85
N GLU A 85 -10.59 4.25 -7.52
CA GLU A 85 -9.89 5.19 -6.65
C GLU A 85 -8.92 4.44 -5.73
N LEU A 86 -7.68 4.89 -5.73
CA LEU A 86 -6.60 4.31 -4.92
C LEU A 86 -6.26 5.29 -3.81
N VAL A 87 -7.01 5.26 -2.71
CA VAL A 87 -6.80 6.19 -1.59
C VAL A 87 -6.30 5.42 -0.37
N ILE A 88 -5.21 5.88 0.23
CA ILE A 88 -4.80 5.51 1.58
C ILE A 88 -5.21 6.64 2.53
N THR A 89 -5.91 6.31 3.60
CA THR A 89 -6.38 7.33 4.54
C THR A 89 -5.25 7.79 5.45
N ALA A 90 -5.41 8.94 6.11
CA ALA A 90 -4.49 9.39 7.15
C ALA A 90 -4.29 8.33 8.25
N ALA A 91 -5.38 7.62 8.61
CA ALA A 91 -5.32 6.49 9.55
C ALA A 91 -4.53 5.30 8.98
N GLY A 92 -4.70 5.00 7.68
CA GLY A 92 -3.91 4.01 6.96
C GLY A 92 -2.42 4.33 6.94
N LEU A 93 -2.05 5.58 6.70
CA LEU A 93 -0.66 6.05 6.71
C LEU A 93 -0.01 5.92 8.09
N ALA A 94 -0.76 6.26 9.15
CA ALA A 94 -0.30 6.17 10.53
C ALA A 94 -0.32 4.74 11.10
N PHE A 95 -0.98 3.79 10.43
CA PHE A 95 -1.13 2.43 10.94
C PHE A 95 0.22 1.72 11.02
N ASP A 96 0.53 1.21 12.22
CA ASP A 96 1.70 0.37 12.44
C ASP A 96 1.45 -1.06 11.93
N THR A 97 2.04 -1.36 10.77
CA THR A 97 1.99 -2.67 10.11
C THR A 97 2.96 -3.69 10.71
N GLY A 98 3.89 -3.26 11.56
CA GLY A 98 5.01 -4.09 12.03
C GLY A 98 6.03 -4.44 10.94
N LEU A 99 5.94 -3.82 9.76
CA LEU A 99 6.75 -4.16 8.57
C LEU A 99 7.57 -2.97 8.03
N ARG A 100 7.52 -1.81 8.70
CA ARG A 100 8.32 -0.63 8.34
C ARG A 100 9.80 -0.98 8.43
N GLY A 101 10.47 -1.14 7.29
CA GLY A 101 11.90 -1.43 7.17
C GLY A 101 12.28 -2.84 6.71
N GLY A 102 11.34 -3.79 6.55
CA GLY A 102 11.66 -5.20 6.29
C GLY A 102 11.08 -5.83 5.01
N LEU A 103 10.25 -5.12 4.24
CA LEU A 103 9.59 -5.69 3.05
C LEU A 103 10.40 -5.58 1.75
N THR A 104 11.47 -4.80 1.77
CA THR A 104 12.14 -4.31 0.57
C THR A 104 13.63 -4.56 0.68
N ALA A 105 14.20 -5.21 -0.32
CA ALA A 105 15.66 -5.26 -0.48
C ALA A 105 16.13 -3.97 -1.18
N PRO A 106 17.35 -3.48 -0.90
CA PRO A 106 18.01 -2.49 -1.74
C PRO A 106 18.06 -2.97 -3.19
N THR A 107 18.06 -2.02 -4.14
CA THR A 107 18.24 -2.32 -5.56
C THR A 107 19.72 -2.66 -5.81
N ASP A 108 20.02 -3.91 -6.13
CA ASP A 108 21.31 -4.29 -6.68
C ASP A 108 21.29 -3.99 -8.18
N HIS A 109 21.71 -2.77 -8.54
CA HIS A 109 22.07 -2.41 -9.91
C HIS A 109 23.59 -2.28 -10.02
#